data_AF-A0A974VT73-F1
#
_entry.id   AF-A0A974VT73-F1
#
_cell.length_a   1.000
_cell.length_b   1.000
_cell.length_c   1.000
_cell.angle_alpha   90.00
_cell.angle_beta   90.00
_cell.angle_gamma   90.00
#
_symmetry.space_group_name_H-M   'P 1'
#
loop_
_entity.id
_entity.type
_entity.pdbx_description
1 polymer ?
#
loop_
_entity_poly.entity_id
_entity_poly.type
_entity_poly.pdbx_seq_one_letter_code
_entity_poly.pdbx_strand_id
1 'polypeptide(L)' 'MNNLIAELIHSSQGYFHETAGVMVGFFNDPEQARRCASQIAATTGKTAEVCGNQLSISL' A
#
# COMPACT_ATOMS: atom_id res chain seq x y z
N MET A 1 -2.59 14.64 2.67
CA MET A 1 -3.49 13.56 2.21
C MET A 1 -2.90 12.97 0.93
N ASN A 2 -2.13 11.88 1.04
CA ASN A 2 -1.63 11.15 -0.14
C ASN A 2 -2.78 10.28 -0.70
N ASN A 3 -3.78 10.93 -1.30
CA ASN A 3 -5.00 10.29 -1.79
C ASN A 3 -4.71 9.15 -2.77
N LEU A 4 -3.66 9.28 -3.59
CA LEU A 4 -3.33 8.29 -4.62
C LEU A 4 -2.95 6.92 -4.04
N ILE A 5 -2.19 6.89 -2.94
CA ILE A 5 -1.76 5.62 -2.32
C ILE A 5 -2.96 4.92 -1.67
N ALA A 6 -3.79 5.69 -0.96
CA ALA A 6 -5.04 5.21 -0.37
C ALA A 6 -6.00 4.64 -1.44
N GLU A 7 -6.15 5.33 -2.57
CA GLU A 7 -6.96 4.88 -3.71
C GLU A 7 -6.40 3.59 -4.33
N LEU A 8 -5.08 3.48 -4.47
CA LEU A 8 -4.45 2.26 -4.97
C LEU A 8 -4.70 1.06 -4.04
N ILE A 9 -4.58 1.25 -2.71
CA ILE A 9 -4.85 0.20 -1.72
C ILE A 9 -6.32 -0.22 -1.79
N HIS A 10 -7.26 0.74 -1.82
CA HIS A 10 -8.69 0.44 -1.95
C HIS A 10 -9.03 -0.26 -3.29
N SER A 11 -8.46 0.18 -4.41
CA SER A 11 -8.68 -0.46 -5.73
C SER A 11 -8.17 -1.91 -5.77
N SER A 12 -7.17 -2.21 -4.94
CA SER A 12 -6.59 -3.53 -4.74
C SER A 12 -7.32 -4.35 -3.66
N GLN A 13 -8.53 -3.93 -3.26
CA GLN A 13 -9.36 -4.58 -2.23
C GLN A 13 -8.67 -4.68 -0.85
N GLY A 14 -7.70 -3.81 -0.59
CA GLY A 14 -7.07 -3.68 0.73
C GLY A 14 -7.74 -2.60 1.57
N TYR A 15 -7.52 -2.65 2.87
CA TYR A 15 -7.78 -1.51 3.76
C TYR A 15 -6.45 -0.90 4.19
N PHE A 16 -6.45 0.38 4.55
CA PHE A 16 -5.26 1.04 5.08
C PHE A 16 -5.54 1.77 6.39
N HIS A 17 -4.48 1.98 7.16
CA HIS A 17 -4.46 2.99 8.21
C HIS A 17 -3.18 3.82 8.10
N GLU A 18 -3.25 5.06 8.56
CA GLU A 18 -2.12 5.96 8.65
C GLU A 18 -1.71 6.09 10.12
N THR A 19 -0.43 5.93 10.41
CA THR A 19 0.12 6.15 11.75
C THR A 19 1.53 6.73 11.67
N ALA A 20 1.81 7.79 12.43
CA ALA A 20 3.13 8.41 12.54
C ALA A 20 3.84 8.66 11.19
N GLY A 21 3.12 9.09 10.15
CA GLY A 21 3.70 9.34 8.82
C GLY A 21 3.99 8.08 8.00
N VAL A 22 3.47 6.93 8.42
CA VAL A 22 3.53 5.67 7.67
C VAL A 22 2.11 5.25 7.32
N MET A 23 1.88 4.92 6.06
CA MET A 23 0.65 4.28 5.61
C MET A 23 0.87 2.78 5.57
N VAL A 24 0.01 2.04 6.26
CA VAL A 24 0.03 0.58 6.30
C VAL A 24 -1.22 0.06 5.62
N GLY A 25 -1.05 -0.79 4.61
CA GLY A 25 -2.12 -1.47 3.90
C GLY A 25 -2.18 -2.95 4.25
N PHE A 26 -3.38 -3.50 4.35
CA PHE A 26 -3.62 -4.91 4.64
C PHE A 26 -4.53 -5.51 3.57
N PHE A 27 -4.20 -6.73 3.17
CA PHE A 27 -4.85 -7.45 2.07
C PHE A 27 -5.28 -8.85 2.53
N ASN A 28 -6.23 -9.44 1.81
CA ASN A 28 -6.65 -10.82 2.07
C ASN A 28 -5.67 -11.85 1.49
N ASP A 29 -4.80 -11.44 0.56
CA ASP A 29 -3.86 -12.31 -0.13
C ASP A 29 -2.50 -11.62 -0.30
N PRO A 30 -1.38 -12.36 -0.14
CA PRO A 30 -0.04 -11.78 -0.21
C PRO A 30 0.35 -11.34 -1.64
N GLU A 31 -0.22 -11.94 -2.68
CA GLU A 31 -0.01 -11.48 -4.06
C GLU A 31 -0.68 -10.13 -4.29
N GLN A 32 -1.83 -9.87 -3.66
CA GLN A 32 -2.49 -8.55 -3.74
C GLN A 32 -1.62 -7.46 -3.12
N ALA A 33 -1.03 -7.72 -1.95
CA ALA A 33 -0.09 -6.79 -1.31
C ALA A 33 1.13 -6.50 -2.21
N ARG A 34 1.73 -7.55 -2.82
CA ARG A 34 2.87 -7.41 -3.75
C ARG A 34 2.51 -6.62 -5.01
N ARG A 35 1.34 -6.88 -5.59
CA ARG A 35 0.86 -6.15 -6.79
C ARG A 35 0.58 -4.69 -6.46
N CYS A 36 -0.07 -4.42 -5.34
CA CYS A 36 -0.35 -3.06 -4.88
C CYS A 36 0.95 -2.28 -4.64
N ALA A 37 1.95 -2.89 -3.99
CA ALA A 37 3.28 -2.30 -3.81
C ALA A 37 3.96 -1.95 -5.14
N SER A 38 3.89 -2.85 -6.13
CA SER A 38 4.43 -2.61 -7.47
C SER A 38 3.72 -1.44 -8.17
N GLN A 39 2.39 -1.35 -8.04
CA GLN A 39 1.61 -0.23 -8.60
C GLN A 39 1.96 1.09 -7.92
N ILE A 40 2.07 1.11 -6.59
CA ILE A 40 2.44 2.30 -5.83
C ILE A 40 3.82 2.79 -6.25
N ALA A 41 4.80 1.89 -6.41
CA ALA A 41 6.12 2.25 -6.90
C ALA A 41 6.08 2.82 -8.33
N ALA A 42 5.32 2.21 -9.23
CA ALA A 42 5.19 2.68 -10.61
C ALA A 42 4.48 4.03 -10.73
N THR A 43 3.47 4.29 -9.89
CA THR A 43 2.66 5.51 -9.97
C THR A 43 3.23 6.68 -9.17
N THR A 44 3.83 6.42 -8.00
CA THR A 44 4.28 7.47 -7.07
C THR A 44 5.80 7.59 -6.98
N GLY A 45 6.56 6.61 -7.48
CA GLY A 45 7.99 6.51 -7.27
C GLY A 45 8.39 6.10 -5.84
N LYS A 46 7.43 5.89 -4.94
CA LYS A 46 7.70 5.47 -3.55
C LYS A 46 7.77 3.96 -3.43
N THR A 47 8.75 3.49 -2.67
CA THR A 47 8.88 2.07 -2.34
C THR A 47 7.95 1.70 -1.19
N ALA A 48 7.19 0.62 -1.38
CA ALA A 48 6.42 -0.01 -0.33
C ALA A 48 7.14 -1.29 0.14
N GLU A 49 7.29 -1.46 1.44
CA GLU A 49 7.76 -2.73 2.02
C GLU A 49 6.59 -3.70 2.14
N VAL A 50 6.77 -4.96 1.74
CA VAL A 50 5.71 -5.99 1.78
C VAL A 50 6.12 -7.13 2.70
N CYS A 51 5.28 -7.42 3.69
CA CYS A 51 5.44 -8.51 4.65
C CYS A 51 4.18 -9.38 4.65
N GLY A 52 4.20 -10.47 3.91
CA GLY A 52 3.03 -11.35 3.74
C GLY A 52 1.87 -10.58 3.09
N ASN A 53 0.81 -10.37 3.87
CA ASN A 53 -0.42 -9.70 3.44
C ASN A 53 -0.45 -8.21 3.80
N GLN A 54 0.63 -7.68 4.36
CA GLN A 54 0.74 -6.28 4.77
C GLN A 54 1.72 -5.56 3.85
N LEU A 55 1.45 -4.28 3.58
CA LEU A 55 2.40 -3.35 3.00
C LEU A 55 2.56 -2.11 3.88
N SER A 56 3.74 -1.49 3.86
CA SER A 56 4.07 -0.29 4.62
C SER A 56 4.79 0.73 3.75
N ILE A 57 4.40 2.00 3.84
CA ILE A 57 4.93 3.09 3.00
C ILE A 57 5.15 4.35 3.83
N SER A 58 6.33 4.95 3.73
CA SER A 58 6.62 6.25 4.33
C SER A 58 5.98 7.40 3.53
N LEU A 59 5.20 8.24 4.20
CA LEU A 59 4.45 9.35 3.60
C LEU A 59 5.28 10.63 3.45
#